data_AF-A0A401MSA8-F1
#
_entry.id   AF-A0A401MSA8-F1
#
_cell.length_a   1.000
_cell.length_b   1.000
_cell.length_c   1.000
_cell.angle_alpha   90.00
_cell.angle_beta   90.00
_cell.angle_gamma   90.00
#
_symmetry.space_group_name_H-M   'P 1'
#
loop_
_entity.id
_entity.type
_entity.pdbx_description
1 polymer ?
#
loop_
_entity_poly.entity_id
_entity_poly.type
_entity_poly.pdbx_seq_one_letter_code
_entity_poly.pdbx_strand_id
1 'polypeptide(L)'
;MEAATTAFPQQVLPALAPLFTRLSDGSLASAATEAEQLHVRCEALGPQEPRPVLVVADRAEPSPDTVALTAHTAGVLTLLLRAENGDRVLHSYQHKARQVRFAVLHALMAGGPLLARRMTAGAVPPLLEADRLRIHLLRCPPRDRDRISRLHQDPSGYHGSGLMVHCPVIKEHLICLIADGELPHGSAGSPHGLSDTLRRLVRNDPRCALGISGAHPLDATAAAYSEALHALAAARSAPDRVAHYHGRTPLAGILPRPAAHDWSDALLRPLEAVPKVSADVTRLALTLPRSGVARLLGLSRNTVAAHIGHAEKALGLDLTDVRSRAAVHLALAISGSPADSSPGVHQPPPCLGELLCSEAAVAWARTVLRPLGIRHRRTLQAWIDANADASQAASHLAISRNTVRAHLRTAETALGVDLLTTGSGIHDVVHALHISANVPTELRAHKTRKGEHRARWPRHVRPPNVT
;
A
#
# COMPACT_ATOMS: atom_id res chain seq x y z
N MET A 1 43.32 6.48 3.99
CA MET A 1 43.65 5.22 4.67
C MET A 1 42.33 4.57 5.06
N GLU A 2 42.04 3.37 4.53
CA GLU A 2 40.75 2.68 4.75
C GLU A 2 40.77 1.77 5.99
N ALA A 3 41.91 1.12 6.26
CA ALA A 3 42.14 0.30 7.46
C ALA A 3 43.64 0.23 7.79
N ALA A 4 43.97 0.02 9.07
CA ALA A 4 45.34 -0.21 9.53
C ALA A 4 45.35 -1.02 10.84
N THR A 5 46.41 -1.78 11.08
CA THR A 5 46.66 -2.36 12.41
C THR A 5 46.91 -1.26 13.44
N THR A 6 46.56 -1.49 14.70
CA THR A 6 46.67 -0.48 15.78
C THR A 6 48.08 0.10 15.95
N ALA A 7 49.13 -0.65 15.60
CA ALA A 7 50.53 -0.24 15.70
C ALA A 7 51.12 0.29 14.37
N PHE A 8 50.31 0.54 13.34
CA PHE A 8 50.83 0.97 12.04
C PHE A 8 51.44 2.39 12.10
N PRO A 9 52.69 2.60 11.62
CA PRO A 9 53.39 3.89 11.70
C PRO A 9 52.89 4.86 10.61
N GLN A 10 51.85 5.65 10.93
CA GLN A 10 51.21 6.55 9.97
C GLN A 10 52.14 7.65 9.43
N GLN A 11 53.21 8.00 10.15
CA GLN A 11 54.20 9.00 9.72
C GLN A 11 54.93 8.64 8.42
N VAL A 12 54.89 7.37 8.01
CA VAL A 12 55.49 6.89 6.75
C VAL A 12 54.67 7.30 5.51
N LEU A 13 53.36 7.53 5.65
CA LEU A 13 52.45 7.72 4.51
C LEU A 13 52.78 8.93 3.61
N PRO A 14 53.19 10.12 4.12
CA PRO A 14 53.53 11.27 3.27
C PRO A 14 54.71 10.98 2.33
N ALA A 15 55.74 10.26 2.81
CA ALA A 15 56.91 9.90 2.01
C ALA A 15 56.57 8.92 0.86
N LEU A 16 55.51 8.13 1.02
CA LEU A 16 55.04 7.15 0.03
C LEU A 16 54.07 7.74 -1.01
N ALA A 17 53.65 9.00 -0.90
CA ALA A 17 52.63 9.58 -1.77
C ALA A 17 52.93 9.43 -3.29
N PRO A 18 54.17 9.66 -3.79
CA PRO A 18 54.48 9.45 -5.21
C PRO A 18 54.39 7.97 -5.63
N LEU A 19 54.71 7.06 -4.71
CA LEU A 19 54.64 5.62 -4.92
C LEU A 19 53.18 5.14 -5.00
N PHE A 20 52.31 5.68 -4.13
CA PHE A 20 50.88 5.39 -4.15
C PHE A 20 50.23 5.80 -5.46
N THR A 21 50.60 6.94 -6.05
CA THR A 21 50.10 7.35 -7.36
C THR A 21 50.40 6.27 -8.41
N ARG A 22 51.66 5.83 -8.49
CA ARG A 22 52.13 4.82 -9.46
C ARG A 22 51.56 3.40 -9.24
N LEU A 23 51.23 3.05 -7.99
CA LEU A 23 50.59 1.78 -7.69
C LEU A 23 49.07 1.84 -7.95
N SER A 24 48.46 2.99 -7.65
CA SER A 24 47.02 3.21 -7.82
C SER A 24 46.62 3.34 -9.29
N ASP A 25 47.47 3.97 -10.11
CA ASP A 25 47.25 4.13 -11.56
C ASP A 25 47.69 2.91 -12.39
N GLY A 26 48.20 1.87 -11.74
CA GLY A 26 48.59 0.62 -12.38
C GLY A 26 49.97 0.61 -13.03
N SER A 27 50.77 1.69 -12.91
CA SER A 27 52.15 1.74 -13.41
C SER A 27 53.10 0.77 -12.70
N LEU A 28 52.78 0.38 -11.47
CA LEU A 28 53.49 -0.62 -10.66
C LEU A 28 52.51 -1.60 -10.04
N ALA A 29 52.93 -2.86 -9.89
CA ALA A 29 52.17 -3.88 -9.14
C ALA A 29 52.63 -4.00 -7.68
N SER A 30 53.92 -3.79 -7.44
CA SER A 30 54.55 -3.89 -6.12
C SER A 30 55.76 -2.98 -6.04
N ALA A 31 56.11 -2.51 -4.85
CA ALA A 31 57.35 -1.79 -4.63
C ALA A 31 57.87 -1.98 -3.20
N ALA A 32 59.18 -1.88 -3.03
CA ALA A 32 59.85 -1.84 -1.72
C ALA A 32 60.67 -0.56 -1.64
N THR A 33 60.65 0.11 -0.49
CA THR A 33 61.41 1.33 -0.22
C THR A 33 61.69 1.45 1.27
N GLU A 34 62.64 2.29 1.64
CA GLU A 34 62.81 2.72 3.03
C GLU A 34 62.15 4.10 3.21
N ALA A 35 61.49 4.32 4.34
CA ALA A 35 60.89 5.60 4.72
C ALA A 35 60.89 5.73 6.24
N GLU A 36 61.35 6.87 6.78
CA GLU A 36 61.38 7.12 8.24
C GLU A 36 62.07 5.99 9.05
N GLN A 37 63.20 5.47 8.55
CA GLN A 37 63.94 4.33 9.14
C GLN A 37 63.16 3.01 9.21
N LEU A 38 62.13 2.86 8.37
CA LEU A 38 61.33 1.65 8.24
C LEU A 38 61.45 1.09 6.83
N HIS A 39 61.59 -0.22 6.73
CA HIS A 39 61.45 -0.96 5.48
C HIS A 39 59.97 -1.10 5.16
N VAL A 40 59.56 -0.54 4.04
CA VAL A 40 58.17 -0.51 3.57
C VAL A 40 58.03 -1.34 2.31
N ARG A 41 57.04 -2.22 2.29
CA ARG A 41 56.58 -2.92 1.11
C ARG A 41 55.14 -2.52 0.78
N CYS A 42 54.92 -2.18 -0.48
CA CYS A 42 53.63 -1.81 -1.02
C CYS A 42 53.22 -2.79 -2.12
N GLU A 43 52.01 -3.32 -2.04
CA GLU A 43 51.42 -4.24 -3.02
C GLU A 43 50.10 -3.65 -3.52
N ALA A 44 49.94 -3.49 -4.84
CA ALA A 44 48.68 -3.05 -5.43
C ALA A 44 47.65 -4.20 -5.40
N LEU A 45 46.42 -3.88 -5.01
CA LEU A 45 45.34 -4.85 -4.81
C LEU A 45 44.41 -4.86 -6.02
N GLY A 46 44.52 -5.91 -6.84
CA GLY A 46 43.66 -6.13 -8.00
C GLY A 46 43.92 -5.21 -9.19
N PRO A 47 43.14 -5.36 -10.29
CA PRO A 47 43.40 -4.71 -11.57
C PRO A 47 42.59 -3.44 -11.83
N GLN A 48 41.61 -3.10 -10.97
CA GLN A 48 40.71 -1.96 -11.19
C GLN A 48 41.33 -0.68 -10.65
N GLU A 49 41.50 0.33 -11.52
CA GLU A 49 42.04 1.64 -11.15
C GLU A 49 40.93 2.57 -10.61
N PRO A 50 41.19 3.36 -9.56
CA PRO A 50 42.43 3.39 -8.77
C PRO A 50 42.57 2.14 -7.88
N ARG A 51 43.74 1.49 -7.94
CA ARG A 51 44.02 0.23 -7.20
C ARG A 51 44.28 0.54 -5.73
N PRO A 52 43.57 -0.09 -4.78
CA PRO A 52 43.93 -0.03 -3.36
C PRO A 52 45.35 -0.57 -3.16
N VAL A 53 46.08 -0.08 -2.16
CA VAL A 53 47.48 -0.49 -1.89
C VAL A 53 47.59 -1.05 -0.48
N LEU A 54 48.09 -2.28 -0.35
CA LEU A 54 48.51 -2.85 0.93
C LEU A 54 49.91 -2.31 1.26
N VAL A 55 50.06 -1.72 2.45
CA VAL A 55 51.33 -1.20 2.94
C VAL A 55 51.74 -1.99 4.17
N VAL A 56 52.92 -2.60 4.13
CA VAL A 56 53.56 -3.29 5.24
C VAL A 56 54.83 -2.54 5.59
N ALA A 57 55.02 -2.20 6.86
CA ALA A 57 56.19 -1.48 7.34
C ALA A 57 56.79 -2.19 8.55
N ASP A 58 58.10 -2.36 8.56
CA ASP A 58 58.86 -2.98 9.65
C ASP A 58 60.20 -2.26 9.86
N ARG A 59 60.81 -2.38 11.05
CA ARG A 59 62.12 -1.81 11.39
C ARG A 59 63.28 -2.62 10.83
N ALA A 60 63.06 -3.91 10.57
CA ALA A 60 64.03 -4.79 9.95
C ALA A 60 63.65 -5.06 8.49
N GLU A 61 64.65 -5.39 7.66
CA GLU A 61 64.40 -5.83 6.31
C GLU A 61 63.55 -7.12 6.32
N PRO A 62 62.42 -7.18 5.60
CA PRO A 62 61.51 -8.31 5.68
C PRO A 62 62.16 -9.57 5.10
N SER A 63 62.05 -10.67 5.85
CA SER A 63 62.52 -11.98 5.39
C SER A 63 61.80 -12.45 4.12
N PRO A 64 62.38 -13.39 3.34
CA PRO A 64 61.70 -13.98 2.18
C PRO A 64 60.32 -14.56 2.51
N ASP A 65 60.16 -15.18 3.69
CA ASP A 65 58.88 -15.71 4.16
C ASP A 65 57.87 -14.59 4.44
N THR A 66 58.32 -13.49 5.07
CA THR A 66 57.49 -12.29 5.30
C THR A 66 57.03 -11.67 3.98
N VAL A 67 57.90 -11.63 2.98
CA VAL A 67 57.57 -11.17 1.63
C VAL A 67 56.53 -12.07 0.96
N ALA A 68 56.71 -13.39 1.04
CA ALA A 68 55.75 -14.36 0.50
C ALA A 68 54.38 -14.25 1.19
N LEU A 69 54.35 -14.10 2.53
CA LEU A 69 53.13 -13.88 3.30
C LEU A 69 52.44 -12.56 2.95
N THR A 70 53.22 -11.50 2.69
CA THR A 70 52.69 -10.20 2.26
C THR A 70 52.00 -10.32 0.90
N ALA A 71 52.65 -10.96 -0.07
CA ALA A 71 52.08 -11.21 -1.39
C ALA A 71 50.83 -12.12 -1.33
N HIS A 72 50.86 -13.17 -0.50
CA HIS A 72 49.70 -14.03 -0.26
C HIS A 72 48.52 -13.25 0.34
N THR A 73 48.80 -12.41 1.35
CA THR A 73 47.81 -11.55 1.99
C THR A 73 47.20 -10.56 1.00
N ALA A 74 48.02 -9.94 0.14
CA ALA A 74 47.54 -9.08 -0.94
C ALA A 74 46.59 -9.82 -1.90
N GLY A 75 46.89 -11.08 -2.23
CA GLY A 75 46.02 -11.95 -3.02
C GLY A 75 44.67 -12.22 -2.35
N VAL A 76 44.67 -12.57 -1.06
CA VAL A 76 43.43 -12.80 -0.28
C VAL A 76 42.60 -11.51 -0.15
N LEU A 77 43.24 -10.38 0.17
CA LEU A 77 42.58 -9.08 0.25
C LEU A 77 41.97 -8.67 -1.10
N THR A 78 42.65 -8.94 -2.21
CA THR A 78 42.11 -8.69 -3.56
C THR A 78 40.82 -9.48 -3.80
N LEU A 79 40.74 -10.74 -3.38
CA LEU A 79 39.53 -11.55 -3.52
C LEU A 79 38.38 -11.04 -2.64
N LEU A 80 38.68 -10.67 -1.39
CA LEU A 80 37.70 -10.12 -0.46
C LEU A 80 37.13 -8.79 -0.96
N LEU A 81 37.98 -7.87 -1.42
CA LEU A 81 37.56 -6.58 -1.98
C LEU A 81 36.70 -6.76 -3.23
N ARG A 82 37.01 -7.74 -4.08
CA ARG A 82 36.18 -8.07 -5.25
C ARG A 82 34.81 -8.61 -4.85
N ALA A 83 34.75 -9.48 -3.86
CA ALA A 83 33.48 -10.01 -3.35
C ALA A 83 32.63 -8.89 -2.74
N GLU A 84 33.21 -8.05 -1.89
CA GLU A 84 32.51 -6.90 -1.28
C GLU A 84 32.04 -5.90 -2.33
N ASN A 85 32.88 -5.55 -3.30
CA ASN A 85 32.48 -4.67 -4.39
C ASN A 85 31.37 -5.31 -5.25
N GLY A 86 31.45 -6.61 -5.51
CA GLY A 86 30.39 -7.37 -6.18
C GLY A 86 29.06 -7.27 -5.44
N ASP A 87 29.07 -7.51 -4.13
CA ASP A 87 27.89 -7.38 -3.27
C ASP A 87 27.34 -5.95 -3.25
N ARG A 88 28.21 -4.94 -3.14
CA ARG A 88 27.83 -3.51 -3.21
C ARG A 88 27.18 -3.15 -4.54
N VAL A 89 27.76 -3.58 -5.66
CA VAL A 89 27.22 -3.35 -7.01
C VAL A 89 25.86 -4.03 -7.15
N LEU A 90 25.74 -5.29 -6.71
CA LEU A 90 24.48 -6.04 -6.75
C LEU A 90 23.40 -5.36 -5.91
N HIS A 91 23.72 -4.92 -4.68
CA HIS A 91 22.79 -4.20 -3.83
C HIS A 91 22.37 -2.84 -4.41
N SER A 92 23.31 -2.09 -4.98
CA SER A 92 23.03 -0.82 -5.67
C SER A 92 22.10 -1.03 -6.85
N TYR A 93 22.35 -2.06 -7.66
CA TYR A 93 21.49 -2.45 -8.77
C TYR A 93 20.09 -2.83 -8.29
N GLN A 94 19.96 -3.68 -7.27
CA GLN A 94 18.67 -4.06 -6.68
C GLN A 94 17.90 -2.86 -6.14
N HIS A 95 18.60 -1.90 -5.53
CA HIS A 95 18.01 -0.66 -5.03
C HIS A 95 17.48 0.21 -6.18
N LYS A 96 18.26 0.41 -7.24
CA LYS A 96 17.82 1.15 -8.44
C LYS A 96 16.65 0.45 -9.14
N ALA A 97 16.69 -0.87 -9.29
CA ALA A 97 15.59 -1.64 -9.87
C ALA A 97 14.30 -1.50 -9.04
N ARG A 98 14.42 -1.49 -7.69
CA ARG A 98 13.31 -1.22 -6.79
C ARG A 98 12.74 0.19 -6.99
N GLN A 99 13.58 1.19 -7.21
CA GLN A 99 13.15 2.56 -7.50
C GLN A 99 12.41 2.65 -8.83
N VAL A 100 12.87 1.95 -9.88
CA VAL A 100 12.17 1.90 -11.18
C VAL A 100 10.79 1.28 -11.03
N ARG A 101 10.67 0.12 -10.38
CA ARG A 101 9.37 -0.52 -10.12
C ARG A 101 8.43 0.37 -9.31
N PHE A 102 8.97 1.09 -8.34
CA PHE A 102 8.21 2.07 -7.57
C PHE A 102 7.74 3.24 -8.44
N ALA A 103 8.58 3.73 -9.34
CA ALA A 103 8.24 4.81 -10.26
C ALA A 103 7.16 4.38 -11.28
N VAL A 104 7.18 3.11 -11.73
CA VAL A 104 6.11 2.50 -12.54
C VAL A 104 4.78 2.46 -11.77
N LEU A 105 4.78 1.98 -10.53
CA LEU A 105 3.58 2.03 -9.67
C LEU A 105 3.07 3.46 -9.54
N HIS A 106 3.96 4.44 -9.33
CA HIS A 106 3.56 5.84 -9.19
C HIS A 106 2.86 6.36 -10.45
N ALA A 107 3.41 6.11 -11.63
CA ALA A 107 2.78 6.49 -12.89
C ALA A 107 1.39 5.85 -13.07
N LEU A 108 1.22 4.58 -12.69
CA LEU A 108 -0.07 3.90 -12.72
C LEU A 108 -1.07 4.47 -11.71
N MET A 109 -0.63 4.77 -10.48
CA MET A 109 -1.46 5.39 -9.44
C MET A 109 -1.94 6.79 -9.84
N ALA A 110 -1.19 7.50 -10.69
CA ALA A 110 -1.57 8.80 -11.28
C ALA A 110 -2.40 8.67 -12.59
N GLY A 111 -2.84 7.45 -12.93
CA GLY A 111 -3.63 7.19 -14.13
C GLY A 111 -2.85 7.35 -15.44
N GLY A 112 -1.53 7.13 -15.42
CA GLY A 112 -0.62 7.33 -16.55
C GLY A 112 0.02 6.03 -17.08
N PRO A 113 -0.74 5.05 -17.62
CA PRO A 113 -0.17 3.81 -18.14
C PRO A 113 0.84 4.03 -19.28
N LEU A 114 0.64 5.03 -20.14
CA LEU A 114 1.60 5.38 -21.19
C LEU A 114 2.94 5.89 -20.65
N LEU A 115 2.92 6.62 -19.53
CA LEU A 115 4.15 7.04 -18.86
C LEU A 115 4.85 5.84 -18.26
N ALA A 116 4.11 4.95 -17.59
CA ALA A 116 4.64 3.70 -17.04
C ALA A 116 5.34 2.85 -18.11
N ARG A 117 4.72 2.68 -19.29
CA ARG A 117 5.31 1.95 -20.43
C ARG A 117 6.63 2.56 -20.90
N ARG A 118 6.67 3.90 -21.07
CA ARG A 118 7.88 4.62 -21.50
C ARG A 118 9.04 4.50 -20.51
N MET A 119 8.75 4.41 -19.21
CA MET A 119 9.77 4.24 -18.17
C MET A 119 10.43 2.86 -18.19
N THR A 120 9.80 1.88 -18.84
CA THR A 120 10.28 0.50 -18.95
C THR A 120 10.84 0.17 -20.35
N ALA A 121 11.17 1.20 -21.15
CA ALA A 121 11.75 1.02 -22.48
C ALA A 121 13.01 0.13 -22.40
N GLY A 122 12.95 -1.05 -23.03
CA GLY A 122 13.99 -2.09 -22.99
C GLY A 122 13.51 -3.44 -22.43
N ALA A 123 12.52 -3.43 -21.53
CA ALA A 123 11.85 -4.63 -21.01
C ALA A 123 10.49 -4.22 -20.42
N VAL A 124 9.47 -4.14 -21.27
CA VAL A 124 8.10 -3.79 -20.83
C VAL A 124 7.51 -5.00 -20.11
N PRO A 125 7.10 -4.88 -18.83
CA PRO A 125 6.41 -5.96 -18.13
C PRO A 125 5.10 -6.31 -18.85
N PRO A 126 4.75 -7.59 -19.03
CA PRO A 126 3.47 -8.01 -19.63
C PRO A 126 2.25 -7.37 -18.95
N LEU A 127 2.35 -7.08 -17.64
CA LEU A 127 1.36 -6.32 -16.89
C LEU A 127 0.95 -5.00 -17.56
N LEU A 128 1.90 -4.27 -18.16
CA LEU A 128 1.64 -2.96 -18.74
C LEU A 128 0.90 -3.06 -20.08
N GLU A 129 0.90 -4.22 -20.72
CA GLU A 129 0.15 -4.50 -21.96
C GLU A 129 -1.25 -5.08 -21.71
N ALA A 130 -1.56 -5.45 -20.45
CA ALA A 130 -2.89 -5.92 -20.10
C ALA A 130 -3.93 -4.80 -20.17
N ASP A 131 -5.18 -5.14 -20.48
CA ASP A 131 -6.30 -4.19 -20.42
C ASP A 131 -6.70 -3.86 -18.98
N ARG A 132 -6.62 -4.87 -18.11
CA ARG A 132 -7.04 -4.79 -16.71
C ARG A 132 -6.04 -5.46 -15.79
N LEU A 133 -6.00 -4.99 -14.55
CA LEU A 133 -5.19 -5.55 -13.48
C LEU A 133 -6.00 -5.75 -12.21
N ARG A 134 -5.47 -6.57 -11.32
CA ARG A 134 -5.85 -6.68 -9.92
C ARG A 134 -4.68 -6.31 -9.04
N ILE A 135 -4.98 -5.67 -7.90
CA ILE A 135 -4.03 -5.49 -6.82
C ILE A 135 -4.24 -6.59 -5.79
N HIS A 136 -3.19 -7.36 -5.59
CA HIS A 136 -3.01 -8.32 -4.52
C HIS A 136 -2.14 -7.67 -3.45
N LEU A 137 -2.76 -7.16 -2.39
CA LEU A 137 -2.08 -6.50 -1.29
C LEU A 137 -1.75 -7.52 -0.20
N LEU A 138 -0.48 -7.93 -0.16
CA LEU A 138 0.03 -8.87 0.85
C LEU A 138 0.51 -8.10 2.08
N ARG A 139 0.00 -8.46 3.25
CA ARG A 139 0.60 -8.11 4.54
C ARG A 139 1.53 -9.22 4.98
N CYS A 140 2.79 -8.91 5.25
CA CYS A 140 3.78 -9.85 5.79
C CYS A 140 4.84 -9.10 6.65
N PRO A 141 5.61 -9.80 7.49
CA PRO A 141 6.70 -9.18 8.23
C PRO A 141 7.72 -8.50 7.28
N PRO A 142 8.33 -7.35 7.65
CA PRO A 142 9.22 -6.60 6.75
C PRO A 142 10.42 -7.41 6.21
N ARG A 143 10.96 -8.34 7.01
CA ARG A 143 12.05 -9.23 6.57
C ARG A 143 11.61 -10.20 5.47
N ASP A 144 10.40 -10.75 5.61
CA ASP A 144 9.83 -11.71 4.66
C ASP A 144 9.45 -11.02 3.35
N ARG A 145 8.92 -9.80 3.44
CA ARG A 145 8.60 -8.94 2.30
C ARG A 145 9.77 -8.76 1.33
N ASP A 146 10.94 -8.41 1.86
CA ASP A 146 12.16 -8.20 1.06
C ASP A 146 12.63 -9.52 0.42
N ARG A 147 12.51 -10.64 1.15
CA ARG A 147 12.84 -11.97 0.64
C ARG A 147 11.88 -12.42 -0.47
N ILE A 148 10.56 -12.25 -0.29
CA ILE A 148 9.53 -12.65 -1.25
C ILE A 148 9.70 -11.90 -2.57
N SER A 149 9.93 -10.58 -2.52
CA SER A 149 10.12 -9.76 -3.71
C SER A 149 11.37 -10.15 -4.51
N ARG A 150 12.46 -10.54 -3.84
CA ARG A 150 13.68 -11.03 -4.51
C ARG A 150 13.53 -12.44 -5.08
N LEU A 151 12.89 -13.34 -4.33
CA LEU A 151 12.74 -14.74 -4.71
C LEU A 151 11.94 -14.94 -6.01
N HIS A 152 10.97 -14.07 -6.27
CA HIS A 152 10.10 -14.15 -7.45
C HIS A 152 10.53 -13.18 -8.56
N GLN A 153 11.71 -12.56 -8.42
CA GLN A 153 12.20 -11.63 -9.43
C GLN A 153 12.73 -12.40 -10.64
N ASP A 154 12.28 -12.04 -11.83
CA ASP A 154 12.78 -12.60 -13.09
C ASP A 154 14.09 -11.90 -13.54
N PRO A 155 14.79 -12.40 -14.59
CA PRO A 155 16.04 -11.79 -15.07
C PRO A 155 15.89 -10.35 -15.58
N SER A 156 14.69 -9.93 -16.00
CA SER A 156 14.40 -8.55 -16.40
C SER A 156 14.16 -7.61 -15.20
N GLY A 157 14.12 -8.19 -14.00
CA GLY A 157 13.95 -7.46 -12.76
C GLY A 157 12.50 -7.24 -12.35
N TYR A 158 11.54 -7.90 -13.00
CA TYR A 158 10.10 -7.85 -12.69
C TYR A 158 9.64 -9.18 -12.08
N HIS A 159 8.34 -9.50 -12.13
CA HIS A 159 7.74 -10.66 -11.45
C HIS A 159 6.88 -11.47 -12.43
N GLY A 160 7.43 -11.74 -13.63
CA GLY A 160 6.72 -12.43 -14.71
C GLY A 160 5.58 -11.57 -15.28
N SER A 161 4.36 -12.08 -15.22
CA SER A 161 3.14 -11.36 -15.64
C SER A 161 2.71 -10.26 -14.66
N GLY A 162 3.36 -10.15 -13.50
CA GLY A 162 3.03 -9.19 -12.46
C GLY A 162 4.19 -8.27 -12.07
N LEU A 163 3.91 -7.43 -11.09
CA LEU A 163 4.85 -6.48 -10.52
C LEU A 163 4.69 -6.43 -9.00
N MET A 164 5.76 -6.74 -8.25
CA MET A 164 5.79 -6.54 -6.80
C MET A 164 6.52 -5.25 -6.43
N VAL A 165 5.83 -4.41 -5.66
CA VAL A 165 6.34 -3.12 -5.17
C VAL A 165 6.15 -3.03 -3.66
N HIS A 166 7.18 -2.53 -2.99
CA HIS A 166 7.12 -2.29 -1.57
C HIS A 166 6.21 -1.09 -1.30
N CYS A 167 5.27 -1.22 -0.36
CA CYS A 167 4.48 -0.07 0.03
C CYS A 167 5.37 0.96 0.74
N PRO A 168 5.44 2.22 0.28
CA PRO A 168 6.25 3.25 0.93
C PRO A 168 5.57 3.79 2.21
N VAL A 169 4.28 3.50 2.39
CA VAL A 169 3.45 3.98 3.50
C VAL A 169 3.52 3.03 4.69
N ILE A 170 3.30 1.74 4.45
CA ILE A 170 3.18 0.68 5.47
C ILE A 170 4.27 -0.37 5.22
N LYS A 171 5.15 -0.58 6.19
CA LYS A 171 6.36 -1.41 6.00
C LYS A 171 6.02 -2.89 5.80
N GLU A 172 4.90 -3.35 6.33
CA GLU A 172 4.40 -4.72 6.25
C GLU A 172 3.71 -5.03 4.92
N HIS A 173 3.47 -4.04 4.06
CA HIS A 173 2.70 -4.22 2.84
C HIS A 173 3.60 -4.42 1.62
N LEU A 174 3.25 -5.43 0.81
CA LEU A 174 3.75 -5.67 -0.53
C LEU A 174 2.58 -5.53 -1.52
N ILE A 175 2.68 -4.56 -2.41
CA ILE A 175 1.69 -4.25 -3.45
C ILE A 175 2.05 -5.11 -4.66
N CYS A 176 1.20 -6.08 -5.00
CA CYS A 176 1.42 -6.95 -6.16
C CYS A 176 0.37 -6.62 -7.22
N LEU A 177 0.79 -6.09 -8.37
CA LEU A 177 -0.08 -5.84 -9.51
C LEU A 177 -0.02 -7.07 -10.42
N ILE A 178 -1.17 -7.59 -10.78
CA ILE A 178 -1.29 -8.82 -11.57
C ILE A 178 -2.27 -8.54 -12.71
N ALA A 179 -1.90 -8.87 -13.94
CA ALA A 179 -2.80 -8.76 -15.09
C ALA A 179 -4.05 -9.62 -14.86
N ASP A 180 -5.24 -9.05 -15.12
CA ASP A 180 -6.49 -9.80 -15.12
C ASP A 180 -6.60 -10.56 -16.44
N GLY A 181 -6.92 -11.86 -16.41
CA GLY A 181 -6.94 -12.71 -17.61
C GLY A 181 -5.96 -13.88 -17.62
N GLU A 182 -5.21 -14.13 -16.54
CA GLU A 182 -4.62 -15.46 -16.34
C GLU A 182 -5.75 -16.48 -16.12
N LEU A 183 -6.13 -17.20 -17.18
CA LEU A 183 -6.93 -18.42 -17.08
C LEU A 183 -6.23 -19.39 -16.11
N PRO A 184 -6.96 -20.05 -15.19
CA PRO A 184 -6.37 -21.07 -14.33
C PRO A 184 -6.16 -22.40 -15.06
N HIS A 185 -5.63 -22.43 -16.28
CA HIS A 185 -5.28 -23.65 -17.02
C HIS A 185 -3.97 -23.36 -17.78
N GLY A 186 -2.89 -24.11 -17.70
CA GLY A 186 -2.83 -25.56 -17.66
C GLY A 186 -1.85 -26.01 -18.74
N SER A 187 -0.62 -25.49 -18.72
CA SER A 187 0.52 -26.11 -19.40
C SER A 187 1.29 -26.83 -18.30
N ALA A 188 1.26 -28.15 -18.30
CA ALA A 188 2.06 -28.97 -17.39
C ALA A 188 3.54 -28.58 -17.57
N GLY A 189 4.05 -27.71 -16.71
CA GLY A 189 5.40 -27.15 -16.79
C GLY A 189 5.52 -25.63 -16.57
N SER A 190 4.44 -24.85 -16.61
CA SER A 190 4.52 -23.41 -16.31
C SER A 190 4.55 -23.17 -14.78
N PRO A 191 5.48 -22.36 -14.25
CA PRO A 191 5.50 -22.01 -12.84
C PRO A 191 4.16 -21.37 -12.46
N HIS A 192 3.59 -21.81 -11.33
CA HIS A 192 2.35 -21.26 -10.79
C HIS A 192 2.33 -19.73 -10.85
N GLY A 193 1.25 -19.16 -11.38
CA GLY A 193 1.07 -17.71 -11.48
C GLY A 193 1.28 -17.00 -10.13
N LEU A 194 1.65 -15.73 -10.19
CA LEU A 194 1.97 -14.92 -9.01
C LEU A 194 0.84 -14.95 -7.96
N SER A 195 -0.42 -14.94 -8.41
CA SER A 195 -1.61 -15.06 -7.56
C SER A 195 -1.60 -16.32 -6.69
N ASP A 196 -1.33 -17.49 -7.28
CA ASP A 196 -1.30 -18.77 -6.56
C ASP A 196 -0.15 -18.85 -5.56
N THR A 197 0.99 -18.26 -5.94
CA THR A 197 2.15 -18.15 -5.06
C THR A 197 1.81 -17.34 -3.81
N LEU A 198 1.17 -16.18 -3.96
CA LEU A 198 0.74 -15.35 -2.82
C LEU A 198 -0.27 -16.11 -1.93
N ARG A 199 -1.21 -16.84 -2.52
CA ARG A 199 -2.16 -17.66 -1.75
C ARG A 199 -1.46 -18.79 -0.98
N ARG A 200 -0.46 -19.45 -1.57
CA ARG A 200 0.37 -20.44 -0.86
C ARG A 200 1.13 -19.82 0.31
N LEU A 201 1.74 -18.65 0.11
CA LEU A 201 2.46 -17.93 1.17
C LEU A 201 1.54 -17.63 2.37
N VAL A 202 0.31 -17.17 2.11
CA VAL A 202 -0.69 -16.91 3.17
C VAL A 202 -1.12 -18.17 3.90
N ARG A 203 -1.31 -19.29 3.19
CA ARG A 203 -1.63 -20.57 3.82
C ARG A 203 -0.51 -21.06 4.73
N ASN A 204 0.74 -20.91 4.29
CA ASN A 204 1.91 -21.44 4.98
C ASN A 204 2.40 -20.58 6.16
N ASP A 205 2.15 -19.27 6.15
CA ASP A 205 2.57 -18.37 7.24
C ASP A 205 1.37 -17.68 7.90
N PRO A 206 1.10 -17.94 9.20
CA PRO A 206 -0.01 -17.31 9.92
C PRO A 206 0.11 -15.81 10.10
N ARG A 207 1.30 -15.23 9.90
CA ARG A 207 1.54 -13.79 9.96
C ARG A 207 1.21 -13.11 8.63
N CYS A 208 0.84 -13.87 7.59
CA CYS A 208 0.49 -13.32 6.30
C CYS A 208 -1.04 -13.22 6.11
N ALA A 209 -1.49 -12.16 5.45
CA ALA A 209 -2.87 -11.97 5.01
C ALA A 209 -2.89 -11.28 3.65
N LEU A 210 -3.94 -11.51 2.85
CA LEU A 210 -4.01 -11.04 1.47
C LEU A 210 -5.38 -10.43 1.14
N GLY A 211 -5.37 -9.17 0.75
CA GLY A 211 -6.51 -8.49 0.15
C GLY A 211 -6.38 -8.46 -1.36
N ILE A 212 -7.46 -8.75 -2.08
CA ILE A 212 -7.49 -8.81 -3.54
C ILE A 212 -8.56 -7.85 -4.06
N SER A 213 -8.21 -6.91 -4.93
CA SER A 213 -9.18 -5.99 -5.55
C SER A 213 -10.06 -6.66 -6.60
N GLY A 214 -11.10 -5.94 -7.06
CA GLY A 214 -11.70 -6.20 -8.36
C GLY A 214 -10.70 -5.99 -9.51
N ALA A 215 -11.10 -6.35 -10.72
CA ALA A 215 -10.32 -6.03 -11.92
C ALA A 215 -10.57 -4.58 -12.32
N HIS A 216 -9.51 -3.82 -12.62
CA HIS A 216 -9.59 -2.41 -12.99
C HIS A 216 -8.74 -2.12 -14.22
N PRO A 217 -9.12 -1.16 -15.08
CA PRO A 217 -8.21 -0.66 -16.10
C PRO A 217 -6.96 -0.05 -15.46
N LEU A 218 -5.85 -0.01 -16.19
CA LEU A 218 -4.55 0.43 -15.66
C LEU A 218 -4.56 1.88 -15.16
N ASP A 219 -5.36 2.74 -15.77
CA ASP A 219 -5.51 4.13 -15.34
C ASP A 219 -6.32 4.29 -14.03
N ALA A 220 -7.05 3.25 -13.62
CA ALA A 220 -7.79 3.19 -12.35
C ALA A 220 -7.03 2.41 -11.25
N THR A 221 -5.71 2.26 -11.36
CA THR A 221 -4.88 1.53 -10.37
C THR A 221 -5.07 2.06 -8.93
N ALA A 222 -5.29 3.36 -8.75
CA ALA A 222 -5.56 3.94 -7.45
C ALA A 222 -6.85 3.41 -6.79
N ALA A 223 -7.92 3.20 -7.57
CA ALA A 223 -9.17 2.61 -7.09
C ALA A 223 -8.95 1.14 -6.70
N ALA A 224 -8.25 0.37 -7.55
CA ALA A 224 -7.88 -1.01 -7.24
C ALA A 224 -7.07 -1.12 -5.94
N TYR A 225 -6.18 -0.16 -5.67
CA TYR A 225 -5.38 -0.16 -4.44
C TYR A 225 -6.24 0.10 -3.21
N SER A 226 -7.19 1.04 -3.31
CA SER A 226 -8.18 1.31 -2.26
C SER A 226 -9.05 0.07 -1.98
N GLU A 227 -9.54 -0.63 -3.01
CA GLU A 227 -10.28 -1.88 -2.82
C GLU A 227 -9.46 -2.98 -2.15
N ALA A 228 -8.19 -3.13 -2.55
CA ALA A 228 -7.29 -4.12 -1.96
C ALA A 228 -6.99 -3.82 -0.47
N LEU A 229 -6.94 -2.55 -0.06
CA LEU A 229 -6.85 -2.15 1.35
C LEU A 229 -8.08 -2.59 2.15
N HIS A 230 -9.28 -2.36 1.61
CA HIS A 230 -10.53 -2.81 2.24
C HIS A 230 -10.59 -4.34 2.34
N ALA A 231 -10.26 -5.02 1.25
CA ALA A 231 -10.19 -6.48 1.23
C ALA A 231 -9.16 -6.99 2.24
N LEU A 232 -7.98 -6.38 2.36
CA LEU A 232 -6.97 -6.80 3.33
C LEU A 232 -7.45 -6.64 4.78
N ALA A 233 -8.23 -5.58 5.07
CA ALA A 233 -8.82 -5.41 6.39
C ALA A 233 -9.79 -6.55 6.74
N ALA A 234 -10.65 -6.95 5.79
CA ALA A 234 -11.53 -8.11 5.94
C ALA A 234 -10.76 -9.43 6.02
N ALA A 235 -9.67 -9.57 5.26
CA ALA A 235 -8.83 -10.76 5.25
C ALA A 235 -8.24 -11.05 6.64
N ARG A 236 -7.95 -10.02 7.46
CA ARG A 236 -7.40 -10.21 8.80
C ARG A 236 -8.33 -10.94 9.77
N SER A 237 -9.64 -10.89 9.54
CA SER A 237 -10.64 -11.62 10.34
C SER A 237 -11.16 -12.87 9.63
N ALA A 238 -10.78 -13.10 8.37
CA ALA A 238 -11.18 -14.28 7.61
C ALA A 238 -10.37 -15.53 8.04
N PRO A 239 -11.00 -16.72 8.11
CA PRO A 239 -10.30 -17.96 8.51
C PRO A 239 -9.12 -18.33 7.59
N ASP A 240 -9.25 -18.11 6.29
CA ASP A 240 -8.22 -18.39 5.28
C ASP A 240 -7.21 -17.24 5.12
N ARG A 241 -7.44 -16.11 5.81
CA ARG A 241 -6.65 -14.87 5.74
C ARG A 241 -6.54 -14.30 4.33
N VAL A 242 -7.48 -14.66 3.45
CA VAL A 242 -7.59 -14.12 2.10
C VAL A 242 -8.98 -13.54 1.94
N ALA A 243 -9.08 -12.31 1.49
CA ALA A 243 -10.38 -11.76 1.10
C ALA A 243 -10.26 -11.12 -0.26
N HIS A 244 -11.25 -11.40 -1.09
CA HIS A 244 -11.49 -10.63 -2.29
C HIS A 244 -12.38 -9.46 -1.92
N TYR A 245 -12.19 -8.35 -2.61
CA TYR A 245 -13.19 -7.32 -2.67
C TYR A 245 -14.41 -7.92 -3.38
N HIS A 246 -15.31 -8.51 -2.59
CA HIS A 246 -16.48 -9.22 -3.07
C HIS A 246 -17.59 -8.29 -3.55
N GLY A 247 -17.28 -7.01 -3.78
CA GLY A 247 -18.28 -6.01 -4.12
C GLY A 247 -19.45 -6.05 -3.13
N ARG A 248 -19.18 -6.14 -1.81
CA ARG A 248 -20.18 -5.78 -0.78
C ARG A 248 -20.81 -4.52 -1.33
N THR A 249 -22.09 -4.56 -1.73
CA THR A 249 -22.60 -3.51 -2.59
C THR A 249 -22.34 -2.20 -1.85
N PRO A 250 -21.38 -1.39 -2.35
CA PRO A 250 -20.97 -0.21 -1.62
C PRO A 250 -22.20 0.67 -1.56
N LEU A 251 -22.25 1.61 -0.62
CA LEU A 251 -23.38 2.52 -0.56
C LEU A 251 -23.67 3.16 -1.94
N ALA A 252 -22.63 3.50 -2.68
CA ALA A 252 -22.72 3.96 -4.08
C ALA A 252 -23.57 3.06 -5.01
N GLY A 253 -23.45 1.73 -4.87
CA GLY A 253 -24.13 0.76 -5.75
C GLY A 253 -25.56 0.43 -5.37
N ILE A 254 -26.05 0.89 -4.21
CA ILE A 254 -27.43 0.68 -3.75
C ILE A 254 -28.29 1.95 -3.78
N LEU A 255 -27.66 3.12 -3.97
CA LEU A 255 -28.38 4.38 -4.07
C LEU A 255 -29.14 4.47 -5.40
N PRO A 256 -30.27 5.22 -5.46
CA PRO A 256 -30.99 5.44 -6.70
C PRO A 256 -30.07 6.06 -7.76
N ARG A 257 -29.72 5.29 -8.81
CA ARG A 257 -28.59 5.58 -9.69
C ARG A 257 -28.64 6.95 -10.37
N PRO A 258 -29.75 7.39 -11.01
CA PRO A 258 -29.79 8.70 -11.68
C PRO A 258 -29.58 9.84 -10.68
N ALA A 259 -30.35 9.83 -9.60
CA ALA A 259 -30.29 10.78 -8.50
C ALA A 259 -28.89 10.83 -7.82
N ALA A 260 -28.25 9.68 -7.69
CA ALA A 260 -26.90 9.56 -7.11
C ALA A 260 -25.84 10.15 -8.04
N HIS A 261 -25.93 9.94 -9.36
CA HIS A 261 -25.04 10.57 -10.34
C HIS A 261 -25.25 12.08 -10.39
N ASP A 262 -26.49 12.56 -10.44
CA ASP A 262 -26.78 14.01 -10.45
C ASP A 262 -26.20 14.72 -9.22
N TRP A 263 -26.36 14.12 -8.03
CA TRP A 263 -25.75 14.61 -6.79
C TRP A 263 -24.22 14.57 -6.85
N SER A 264 -23.66 13.44 -7.29
CA SER A 264 -22.21 13.24 -7.37
C SER A 264 -21.56 14.26 -8.31
N ASP A 265 -22.14 14.42 -9.49
CA ASP A 265 -21.65 15.35 -10.51
C ASP A 265 -21.80 16.80 -10.02
N ALA A 266 -22.91 17.14 -9.36
CA ALA A 266 -23.06 18.46 -8.75
C ALA A 266 -22.00 18.75 -7.67
N LEU A 267 -21.67 17.75 -6.83
CA LEU A 267 -20.67 17.90 -5.78
C LEU A 267 -19.24 17.98 -6.34
N LEU A 268 -18.92 17.17 -7.37
CA LEU A 268 -17.56 17.04 -7.89
C LEU A 268 -17.23 18.02 -9.01
N ARG A 269 -18.23 18.63 -9.67
CA ARG A 269 -18.05 19.62 -10.75
C ARG A 269 -16.99 20.69 -10.44
N PRO A 270 -16.90 21.27 -9.22
CA PRO A 270 -15.86 22.25 -8.92
C PRO A 270 -14.43 21.70 -9.03
N LEU A 271 -14.22 20.38 -8.92
CA LEU A 271 -12.89 19.77 -9.09
C LEU A 271 -12.44 19.70 -10.56
N GLU A 272 -13.33 19.89 -11.53
CA GLU A 272 -12.93 19.96 -12.95
C GLU A 272 -12.08 21.21 -13.23
N ALA A 273 -12.26 22.27 -12.43
CA ALA A 273 -11.51 23.52 -12.55
C ALA A 273 -10.13 23.47 -11.85
N VAL A 274 -9.84 22.45 -11.03
CA VAL A 274 -8.52 22.31 -10.38
C VAL A 274 -7.57 21.48 -11.23
N PRO A 275 -6.24 21.67 -11.11
CA PRO A 275 -5.28 20.82 -11.80
C PRO A 275 -5.53 19.33 -11.51
N LYS A 276 -5.42 18.47 -12.52
CA LYS A 276 -5.62 17.01 -12.40
C LYS A 276 -4.87 16.41 -11.21
N VAL A 277 -3.61 16.80 -11.02
CA VAL A 277 -2.78 16.36 -9.88
C VAL A 277 -3.43 16.70 -8.53
N SER A 278 -4.10 17.84 -8.40
CA SER A 278 -4.83 18.21 -7.18
C SER A 278 -6.00 17.28 -6.92
N ALA A 279 -6.76 16.92 -7.95
CA ALA A 279 -7.87 15.97 -7.86
C ALA A 279 -7.37 14.56 -7.49
N ASP A 280 -6.28 14.10 -8.12
CA ASP A 280 -5.68 12.79 -7.84
C ASP A 280 -5.11 12.70 -6.40
N VAL A 281 -4.40 13.74 -5.96
CA VAL A 281 -3.89 13.86 -4.59
C VAL A 281 -5.05 13.83 -3.59
N THR A 282 -6.14 14.55 -3.88
CA THR A 282 -7.32 14.61 -3.02
C THR A 282 -7.98 13.24 -2.90
N ARG A 283 -8.20 12.54 -4.03
CA ARG A 283 -8.75 11.18 -4.07
C ARG A 283 -7.93 10.22 -3.18
N LEU A 284 -6.60 10.25 -3.29
CA LEU A 284 -5.72 9.42 -2.46
C LEU A 284 -5.75 9.82 -0.98
N ALA A 285 -5.85 11.11 -0.67
CA ALA A 285 -5.91 11.64 0.69
C ALA A 285 -7.19 11.28 1.45
N LEU A 286 -8.26 10.88 0.74
CA LEU A 286 -9.45 10.32 1.37
C LEU A 286 -9.22 8.91 1.90
N THR A 287 -8.28 8.15 1.34
CA THR A 287 -8.02 6.75 1.72
C THR A 287 -6.76 6.59 2.58
N LEU A 288 -5.80 7.52 2.42
CA LEU A 288 -4.49 7.46 3.04
C LEU A 288 -4.20 8.75 3.83
N PRO A 289 -3.40 8.67 4.92
CA PRO A 289 -2.93 9.88 5.58
C PRO A 289 -2.09 10.73 4.61
N ARG A 290 -2.10 12.06 4.78
CA ARG A 290 -1.37 13.02 3.92
C ARG A 290 0.12 12.66 3.76
N SER A 291 0.77 12.19 4.83
CA SER A 291 2.16 11.72 4.81
C SER A 291 2.36 10.41 4.04
N GLY A 292 1.31 9.59 3.96
CA GLY A 292 1.25 8.41 3.10
C GLY A 292 1.12 8.80 1.64
N VAL A 293 0.22 9.72 1.30
CA VAL A 293 0.07 10.26 -0.06
C VAL A 293 1.38 10.89 -0.55
N ALA A 294 2.02 11.71 0.27
CA ALA A 294 3.32 12.32 -0.03
C ALA A 294 4.39 11.27 -0.38
N ARG A 295 4.51 10.22 0.43
CA ARG A 295 5.45 9.11 0.17
C ARG A 295 5.07 8.28 -1.05
N LEU A 296 3.78 8.06 -1.27
CA LEU A 296 3.27 7.27 -2.39
C LEU A 296 3.48 7.97 -3.74
N LEU A 297 3.30 9.29 -3.77
CA LEU A 297 3.44 10.12 -4.98
C LEU A 297 4.83 10.76 -5.13
N GLY A 298 5.75 10.51 -4.19
CA GLY A 298 7.06 11.18 -4.19
C GLY A 298 6.99 12.71 -4.06
N LEU A 299 5.94 13.24 -3.43
CA LEU A 299 5.71 14.66 -3.21
C LEU A 299 6.12 15.08 -1.79
N SER A 300 6.40 16.38 -1.61
CA SER A 300 6.58 16.92 -0.26
C SER A 300 5.23 16.98 0.50
N ARG A 301 5.27 16.95 1.84
CA ARG A 301 4.06 17.09 2.65
C ARG A 301 3.36 18.44 2.43
N ASN A 302 4.14 19.50 2.17
CA ASN A 302 3.62 20.85 1.90
C ASN A 302 2.91 20.89 0.54
N THR A 303 3.48 20.22 -0.47
CA THR A 303 2.87 20.09 -1.80
C THR A 303 1.53 19.35 -1.71
N VAL A 304 1.47 18.24 -0.97
CA VAL A 304 0.20 17.53 -0.72
C VAL A 304 -0.81 18.43 -0.01
N ALA A 305 -0.39 19.18 1.02
CA ALA A 305 -1.27 20.10 1.73
C ALA A 305 -1.81 21.22 0.81
N ALA A 306 -0.97 21.78 -0.08
CA ALA A 306 -1.40 22.78 -1.04
C ALA A 306 -2.43 22.24 -2.04
N HIS A 307 -2.20 21.03 -2.58
CA HIS A 307 -3.16 20.38 -3.48
C HIS A 307 -4.51 20.09 -2.81
N ILE A 308 -4.49 19.60 -1.57
CA ILE A 308 -5.71 19.39 -0.78
C ILE A 308 -6.41 20.74 -0.52
N GLY A 309 -5.66 21.78 -0.17
CA GLY A 309 -6.20 23.12 0.05
C GLY A 309 -6.85 23.74 -1.20
N HIS A 310 -6.33 23.45 -2.39
CA HIS A 310 -6.99 23.84 -3.64
C HIS A 310 -8.32 23.11 -3.85
N ALA A 311 -8.38 21.82 -3.55
CA ALA A 311 -9.62 21.05 -3.63
C ALA A 311 -10.65 21.49 -2.57
N GLU A 312 -10.21 21.76 -1.33
CA GLU A 312 -11.06 22.30 -0.24
C GLU A 312 -11.71 23.63 -0.67
N LYS A 313 -10.91 24.55 -1.22
CA LYS A 313 -11.40 25.84 -1.73
C LYS A 313 -12.39 25.68 -2.89
N ALA A 314 -12.10 24.79 -3.84
CA ALA A 314 -12.98 24.56 -4.97
C ALA A 314 -14.32 23.93 -4.55
N LEU A 315 -14.28 22.94 -3.66
CA LEU A 315 -15.46 22.25 -3.15
C LEU A 315 -16.27 23.10 -2.15
N GLY A 316 -15.66 24.10 -1.52
CA GLY A 316 -16.26 24.81 -0.39
C GLY A 316 -16.45 23.92 0.84
N LEU A 317 -15.62 22.89 0.99
CA LEU A 317 -15.69 21.89 2.07
C LEU A 317 -14.39 21.85 2.86
N ASP A 318 -14.51 21.60 4.16
CA ASP A 318 -13.39 21.29 5.04
C ASP A 318 -13.07 19.78 4.97
N LEU A 319 -12.00 19.40 4.27
CA LEU A 319 -11.56 18.01 4.18
C LEU A 319 -10.77 17.54 5.42
N THR A 320 -10.65 18.37 6.46
CA THR A 320 -10.27 17.90 7.78
C THR A 320 -11.45 17.25 8.51
N ASP A 321 -12.68 17.62 8.18
CA ASP A 321 -13.89 16.97 8.71
C ASP A 321 -14.13 15.59 8.07
N VAL A 322 -14.42 14.61 8.91
CA VAL A 322 -14.62 13.21 8.52
C VAL A 322 -15.91 13.01 7.72
N ARG A 323 -16.96 13.81 7.95
CA ARG A 323 -18.23 13.69 7.23
C ARG A 323 -18.11 14.29 5.84
N SER A 324 -17.46 15.44 5.71
CA SER A 324 -17.08 16.04 4.43
C SER A 324 -16.25 15.06 3.59
N ARG A 325 -15.22 14.45 4.18
CA ARG A 325 -14.42 13.41 3.49
C ARG A 325 -15.27 12.21 3.07
N ALA A 326 -16.17 11.73 3.92
CA ALA A 326 -17.04 10.60 3.61
C ALA A 326 -18.01 10.91 2.46
N ALA A 327 -18.54 12.14 2.39
CA ALA A 327 -19.38 12.59 1.29
C ALA A 327 -18.61 12.66 -0.04
N VAL A 328 -17.43 13.30 -0.06
CA VAL A 328 -16.59 13.37 -1.27
C VAL A 328 -16.13 11.98 -1.70
N HIS A 329 -15.76 11.11 -0.76
CA HIS A 329 -15.40 9.73 -1.06
C HIS A 329 -16.55 8.95 -1.72
N LEU A 330 -17.78 9.14 -1.24
CA LEU A 330 -18.97 8.51 -1.81
C LEU A 330 -19.26 9.01 -3.22
N ALA A 331 -19.18 10.33 -3.46
CA ALA A 331 -19.35 10.90 -4.79
C ALA A 331 -18.30 10.35 -5.77
N LEU A 332 -17.02 10.34 -5.37
CA LEU A 332 -15.95 9.80 -6.21
C LEU A 332 -16.13 8.30 -6.54
N ALA A 333 -16.80 7.54 -5.67
CA ALA A 333 -17.16 6.15 -5.91
C ALA A 333 -18.35 6.02 -6.88
N ILE A 334 -19.32 6.92 -6.84
CA ILE A 334 -20.46 6.95 -7.77
C ILE A 334 -20.01 7.35 -9.17
N SER A 335 -19.24 8.43 -9.33
CA SER A 335 -18.76 8.89 -10.65
C SER A 335 -17.79 7.90 -11.31
N GLY A 336 -17.18 6.99 -10.57
CA GLY A 336 -16.36 5.90 -11.12
C GLY A 336 -17.17 4.71 -11.67
N SER A 337 -18.48 4.66 -11.41
CA SER A 337 -19.38 3.64 -11.93
C SER A 337 -19.94 4.08 -13.30
N PRO A 338 -20.04 3.18 -14.30
CA PRO A 338 -20.64 3.54 -15.59
C PRO A 338 -22.07 4.04 -15.37
N ALA A 339 -22.41 5.20 -15.92
CA ALA A 339 -23.77 5.73 -15.86
C ALA A 339 -24.66 4.99 -16.88
N ASP A 340 -25.88 4.64 -16.48
CA ASP A 340 -26.91 4.26 -17.45
C ASP A 340 -27.44 5.55 -18.08
N SER A 341 -27.19 5.74 -19.37
CA SER A 341 -27.61 6.91 -20.13
C SER A 341 -29.13 6.92 -20.28
N SER A 342 -29.84 7.45 -19.29
CA SER A 342 -31.25 7.81 -19.42
C SER A 342 -31.35 9.33 -19.44
N PRO A 343 -31.93 9.94 -20.49
CA PRO A 343 -32.20 11.37 -20.50
C PRO A 343 -33.22 11.68 -19.40
N GLY A 344 -32.74 12.18 -18.26
CA GLY A 344 -33.56 12.59 -17.13
C GLY A 344 -34.15 13.98 -17.36
N VAL A 345 -35.39 14.17 -16.93
CA VAL A 345 -36.03 15.48 -16.78
C VAL A 345 -35.15 16.35 -15.88
N HIS A 346 -34.91 17.61 -16.26
CA HIS A 346 -34.13 18.58 -15.46
C HIS A 346 -34.79 18.86 -14.11
N GLN A 347 -34.53 18.02 -13.12
CA GLN A 347 -34.82 18.29 -11.72
C GLN A 347 -33.54 18.78 -11.02
N PRO A 348 -33.66 19.63 -9.99
CA PRO A 348 -32.51 19.99 -9.19
C PRO A 348 -31.89 18.72 -8.57
N PRO A 349 -30.55 18.64 -8.49
CA PRO A 349 -29.89 17.47 -7.93
C PRO A 349 -30.32 17.30 -6.47
N PRO A 350 -30.64 16.07 -6.02
CA PRO A 350 -31.09 15.82 -4.66
C PRO A 350 -29.97 16.09 -3.66
N CYS A 351 -30.33 16.38 -2.41
CA CYS A 351 -29.33 16.48 -1.35
C CYS A 351 -28.88 15.07 -0.89
N LEU A 352 -27.69 14.98 -0.28
CA LEU A 352 -27.18 13.70 0.23
C LEU A 352 -28.16 13.08 1.24
N GLY A 353 -28.81 13.88 2.09
CA GLY A 353 -29.79 13.40 3.05
C GLY A 353 -30.96 12.66 2.41
N GLU A 354 -31.47 13.16 1.28
CA GLU A 354 -32.55 12.51 0.52
C GLU A 354 -32.12 11.16 -0.03
N LEU A 355 -30.90 11.06 -0.58
CA LEU A 355 -30.33 9.80 -1.08
C LEU A 355 -30.19 8.74 0.04
N LEU A 356 -29.70 9.18 1.20
CA LEU A 356 -29.46 8.33 2.36
C LEU A 356 -30.73 7.85 3.07
N CYS A 357 -31.88 8.50 2.81
CA CYS A 357 -33.19 8.10 3.34
C CYS A 357 -33.86 6.96 2.55
N SER A 358 -33.27 6.51 1.43
CA SER A 358 -33.82 5.39 0.65
C SER A 358 -33.89 4.08 1.48
N GLU A 359 -34.90 3.26 1.21
CA GLU A 359 -35.08 1.97 1.92
C GLU A 359 -33.86 1.06 1.77
N ALA A 360 -33.23 1.07 0.58
CA ALA A 360 -32.01 0.34 0.29
C ALA A 360 -30.84 0.81 1.18
N ALA A 361 -30.62 2.12 1.31
CA ALA A 361 -29.59 2.68 2.20
C ALA A 361 -29.84 2.31 3.67
N VAL A 362 -31.10 2.36 4.14
CA VAL A 362 -31.47 1.95 5.51
C VAL A 362 -31.26 0.45 5.74
N ALA A 363 -31.57 -0.41 4.76
CA ALA A 363 -31.29 -1.84 4.83
C ALA A 363 -29.79 -2.14 4.88
N TRP A 364 -29.01 -1.43 4.07
CA TRP A 364 -27.56 -1.53 4.06
C TRP A 364 -26.92 -1.10 5.37
N ALA A 365 -27.28 0.07 5.91
CA ALA A 365 -26.73 0.57 7.17
C ALA A 365 -26.98 -0.41 8.32
N ARG A 366 -28.19 -0.99 8.40
CA ARG A 366 -28.52 -2.04 9.37
C ARG A 366 -27.63 -3.27 9.20
N THR A 367 -27.35 -3.68 7.97
CA THR A 367 -26.51 -4.84 7.65
C THR A 367 -25.06 -4.60 8.06
N VAL A 368 -24.51 -3.42 7.72
CA VAL A 368 -23.15 -3.01 8.09
C VAL A 368 -22.98 -2.99 9.60
N LEU A 369 -23.90 -2.36 10.34
CA LEU A 369 -23.78 -2.19 11.78
C LEU A 369 -24.22 -3.43 12.60
N ARG A 370 -24.85 -4.43 11.96
CA ARG A 370 -25.38 -5.64 12.62
C ARG A 370 -24.37 -6.34 13.54
N PRO A 371 -23.08 -6.54 13.15
CA PRO A 371 -22.11 -7.25 13.99
C PRO A 371 -21.74 -6.51 15.28
N LEU A 372 -22.05 -5.21 15.38
CA LEU A 372 -21.63 -4.39 16.51
C LEU A 372 -22.65 -4.41 17.65
N GLY A 373 -22.17 -4.70 18.85
CA GLY A 373 -22.91 -4.45 20.10
C GLY A 373 -23.08 -2.95 20.39
N ILE A 374 -24.08 -2.60 21.21
CA ILE A 374 -24.47 -1.23 21.55
C ILE A 374 -23.29 -0.38 22.05
N ARG A 375 -22.45 -0.95 22.91
CA ARG A 375 -21.25 -0.29 23.46
C ARG A 375 -20.29 0.16 22.36
N HIS A 376 -19.99 -0.72 21.41
CA HIS A 376 -19.06 -0.44 20.31
C HIS A 376 -19.66 0.59 19.35
N ARG A 377 -20.97 0.53 19.07
CA ARG A 377 -21.67 1.56 18.29
C ARG A 377 -21.60 2.93 18.95
N ARG A 378 -21.84 3.03 20.26
CA ARG A 378 -21.72 4.29 21.01
C ARG A 378 -20.30 4.86 20.96
N THR A 379 -19.28 4.00 21.08
CA THR A 379 -17.88 4.45 20.96
C THR A 379 -17.54 4.93 19.55
N LEU A 380 -18.00 4.23 18.50
CA LEU A 380 -17.81 4.68 17.13
C LEU A 380 -18.50 6.01 16.85
N GLN A 381 -19.73 6.18 17.32
CA GLN A 381 -20.48 7.43 17.16
C GLN A 381 -19.72 8.59 17.81
N ALA A 382 -19.35 8.48 19.09
CA ALA A 382 -18.61 9.52 19.79
C ALA A 382 -17.24 9.81 19.15
N TRP A 383 -16.60 8.79 18.57
CA TRP A 383 -15.34 8.95 17.84
C TRP A 383 -15.50 9.71 16.52
N ILE A 384 -16.58 9.45 15.78
CA ILE A 384 -16.90 10.19 14.54
C ILE A 384 -17.38 11.62 14.85
N ASP A 385 -18.14 11.80 15.93
CA ASP A 385 -18.54 13.13 16.43
C ASP A 385 -17.33 13.96 16.83
N ALA A 386 -16.31 13.31 17.40
CA ALA A 386 -15.01 13.89 17.69
C ALA A 386 -14.06 13.92 16.48
N ASN A 387 -14.58 13.89 15.25
CA ASN A 387 -13.81 13.94 13.99
C ASN A 387 -12.66 12.92 13.91
N ALA A 388 -12.92 11.67 14.35
CA ALA A 388 -11.94 10.59 14.44
C ALA A 388 -10.78 10.82 15.44
N ASP A 389 -10.93 11.73 16.42
CA ASP A 389 -9.98 11.93 17.51
C ASP A 389 -10.33 11.02 18.72
N ALA A 390 -9.45 10.05 18.99
CA ALA A 390 -9.64 9.11 20.11
C ALA A 390 -9.51 9.74 21.50
N SER A 391 -8.79 10.86 21.64
CA SER A 391 -8.61 11.58 22.91
C SER A 391 -9.84 12.43 23.22
N GLN A 392 -10.38 13.13 22.22
CA GLN A 392 -11.63 13.88 22.38
C GLN A 392 -12.82 12.93 22.63
N ALA A 393 -12.91 11.83 21.88
CA ALA A 393 -13.93 10.80 22.10
C ALA A 393 -13.85 10.19 23.52
N ALA A 394 -12.63 9.98 24.03
CA ALA A 394 -12.40 9.50 25.38
C ALA A 394 -12.93 10.48 26.44
N SER A 395 -12.70 11.79 26.24
CA SER A 395 -13.25 12.85 27.08
C SER A 395 -14.78 12.83 27.09
N HIS A 396 -15.42 12.80 25.91
CA HIS A 396 -16.89 12.76 25.79
C HIS A 396 -17.53 11.50 26.40
N LEU A 397 -16.81 10.38 26.39
CA LEU A 397 -17.30 9.11 26.94
C LEU A 397 -16.89 8.87 28.41
N ALA A 398 -16.09 9.76 29.00
CA ALA A 398 -15.50 9.60 30.33
C ALA A 398 -14.77 8.24 30.52
N ILE A 399 -14.00 7.83 29.51
CA ILE A 399 -13.17 6.60 29.54
C ILE A 399 -11.75 6.91 29.07
N SER A 400 -10.80 5.98 29.26
CA SER A 400 -9.44 6.20 28.77
C SER A 400 -9.34 6.14 27.24
N ARG A 401 -8.38 6.88 26.66
CA ARG A 401 -8.01 6.78 25.23
C ARG A 401 -7.69 5.34 24.81
N ASN A 402 -7.05 4.57 25.68
CA ASN A 402 -6.72 3.17 25.41
C ASN A 402 -7.98 2.29 25.31
N THR A 403 -8.99 2.56 26.15
CA THR A 403 -10.30 1.90 26.08
C THR A 403 -11.02 2.20 24.77
N VAL A 404 -11.03 3.46 24.32
CA VAL A 404 -11.56 3.84 23.00
C VAL A 404 -10.86 3.05 21.90
N ARG A 405 -9.52 3.04 21.89
CA ARG A 405 -8.75 2.28 20.88
C ARG A 405 -9.03 0.78 20.93
N ALA A 406 -9.23 0.19 22.11
CA ALA A 406 -9.60 -1.21 22.24
C ALA A 406 -10.99 -1.50 21.65
N HIS A 407 -11.97 -0.63 21.89
CA HIS A 407 -13.29 -0.74 21.27
C HIS A 407 -13.23 -0.58 19.75
N LEU A 408 -12.44 0.38 19.26
CA LEU A 408 -12.27 0.60 17.81
C LEU A 408 -11.63 -0.62 17.14
N ARG A 409 -10.62 -1.26 17.75
CA ARG A 409 -10.04 -2.52 17.23
C ARG A 409 -11.05 -3.67 17.19
N THR A 410 -11.90 -3.76 18.22
CA THR A 410 -12.97 -4.77 18.29
C THR A 410 -14.01 -4.52 17.20
N ALA A 411 -14.39 -3.26 16.99
CA ALA A 411 -15.29 -2.87 15.92
C ALA A 411 -14.69 -3.11 14.53
N GLU A 412 -13.42 -2.75 14.33
CA GLU A 412 -12.65 -3.01 13.10
C GLU A 412 -12.72 -4.49 12.71
N THR A 413 -12.46 -5.38 13.68
CA THR A 413 -12.50 -6.84 13.49
C THR A 413 -13.91 -7.34 13.17
N ALA A 414 -14.92 -6.86 13.90
CA ALA A 414 -16.31 -7.28 13.72
C ALA A 414 -16.93 -6.80 12.40
N LEU A 415 -16.52 -5.62 11.93
CA LEU A 415 -17.00 -5.03 10.68
C LEU A 415 -16.23 -5.53 9.44
N GLY A 416 -14.96 -5.93 9.64
CA GLY A 416 -14.03 -6.27 8.56
C GLY A 416 -13.62 -5.04 7.75
N VAL A 417 -13.45 -3.89 8.39
CA VAL A 417 -13.04 -2.62 7.77
C VAL A 417 -11.75 -2.13 8.40
N ASP A 418 -11.02 -1.20 7.80
CA ASP A 418 -9.85 -0.57 8.44
C ASP A 418 -10.22 0.79 9.03
N LEU A 419 -10.11 0.93 10.35
CA LEU A 419 -10.40 2.18 11.06
C LEU A 419 -9.14 2.85 11.59
N LEU A 420 -8.15 2.06 12.00
CA LEU A 420 -7.01 2.56 12.75
C LEU A 420 -5.69 2.57 11.98
N THR A 421 -5.56 1.84 10.87
CA THR A 421 -4.28 1.70 10.14
C THR A 421 -4.10 2.81 9.12
N THR A 422 -4.94 2.84 8.08
CA THR A 422 -5.05 3.95 7.13
C THR A 422 -6.32 4.75 7.35
N GLY A 423 -7.34 4.14 7.96
CA GLY A 423 -8.66 4.73 8.15
C GLY A 423 -9.51 4.69 6.88
N SER A 424 -9.16 3.85 5.92
CA SER A 424 -9.86 3.74 4.63
C SER A 424 -11.34 3.37 4.76
N GLY A 425 -11.67 2.52 5.74
CA GLY A 425 -13.04 2.05 5.98
C GLY A 425 -13.89 2.98 6.83
N ILE A 426 -13.39 4.17 7.23
CA ILE A 426 -14.15 5.09 8.08
C ILE A 426 -15.40 5.64 7.38
N HIS A 427 -15.34 5.86 6.07
CA HIS A 427 -16.39 6.54 5.30
C HIS A 427 -17.70 5.76 5.29
N ASP A 428 -17.62 4.45 5.08
CA ASP A 428 -18.79 3.58 5.13
C ASP A 428 -19.44 3.57 6.53
N VAL A 429 -18.62 3.63 7.58
CA VAL A 429 -19.12 3.66 8.96
C VAL A 429 -19.78 4.99 9.29
N VAL A 430 -19.26 6.11 8.78
CA VAL A 430 -19.90 7.44 8.89
C VAL A 430 -21.30 7.40 8.29
N HIS A 431 -21.42 6.93 7.04
CA HIS A 431 -22.72 6.86 6.37
C HIS A 431 -23.69 5.91 7.06
N ALA A 432 -23.22 4.71 7.46
CA ALA A 432 -24.07 3.73 8.13
C ALA A 432 -24.63 4.26 9.46
N LEU A 433 -23.81 4.97 10.26
CA LEU A 433 -24.25 5.58 11.51
C LEU A 433 -25.19 6.76 11.28
N HIS A 434 -24.90 7.62 10.31
CA HIS A 434 -25.77 8.74 9.94
C HIS A 434 -27.15 8.25 9.51
N ILE A 435 -27.22 7.28 8.60
CA ILE A 435 -28.47 6.65 8.17
C ILE A 435 -29.21 6.07 9.39
N SER A 436 -28.52 5.33 10.26
CA SER A 436 -29.12 4.69 11.43
C SER A 436 -29.67 5.69 12.46
N ALA A 437 -29.07 6.88 12.58
CA ALA A 437 -29.52 7.94 13.49
C ALA A 437 -30.76 8.66 12.96
N ASN A 438 -30.88 8.79 11.63
CA ASN A 438 -31.93 9.55 10.96
C ASN A 438 -33.09 8.70 10.43
N VAL A 439 -33.15 7.39 10.73
CA VAL A 439 -34.33 6.57 10.40
C VAL A 439 -35.54 7.07 11.19
N PRO A 440 -36.62 7.54 10.52
CA PRO A 440 -37.83 7.98 11.19
C PRO A 440 -38.43 6.86 12.05
N THR A 441 -38.90 7.20 13.24
CA THR A 441 -39.44 6.28 14.25
C THR A 441 -40.57 5.39 13.73
N GLU A 442 -41.27 5.80 12.66
CA GLU A 442 -42.38 5.08 12.04
C GLU A 442 -41.96 3.76 11.34
N LEU A 443 -40.74 3.71 10.79
CA LEU A 443 -40.15 2.48 10.22
C LEU A 443 -39.65 1.50 11.30
N ARG A 444 -39.50 1.94 12.55
CA ARG A 444 -39.23 1.04 13.70
C ARG A 444 -40.50 0.29 14.14
N ALA A 445 -41.68 0.88 13.96
CA ALA A 445 -42.97 0.31 14.39
C ALA A 445 -43.65 -0.61 13.36
N HIS A 446 -43.35 -0.47 12.06
CA HIS A 446 -43.98 -1.30 11.02
C HIS A 446 -43.55 -2.78 11.01
N LYS A 447 -42.49 -3.14 11.76
CA LYS A 447 -42.09 -4.55 11.96
C LYS A 447 -42.68 -5.21 13.21
N THR A 448 -43.06 -4.46 14.24
CA THR A 448 -43.75 -5.05 15.41
C THR A 448 -45.21 -5.36 15.09
N ARG A 449 -45.89 -4.55 14.27
CA ARG A 449 -47.29 -4.83 13.86
C ARG A 449 -47.46 -5.96 12.83
N LYS A 450 -46.46 -6.23 11.97
CA LYS A 450 -46.49 -7.37 11.03
C LYS A 450 -46.15 -8.72 11.67
N GLY A 451 -45.67 -8.74 12.91
CA GLY A 451 -45.44 -9.97 13.70
C GLY A 451 -46.66 -10.49 14.45
N GLU A 452 -47.65 -9.64 14.74
CA GLU A 452 -48.83 -10.02 15.55
C GLU A 452 -50.07 -10.44 14.73
N HIS A 453 -50.09 -10.20 13.41
CA HIS A 453 -51.24 -10.56 12.56
C HIS A 453 -51.10 -11.89 11.79
N ARG A 454 -50.24 -12.80 12.24
CA ARG A 454 -50.08 -14.12 11.59
C ARG A 454 -50.12 -15.29 12.57
N ALA A 455 -51.19 -15.39 13.36
CA ALA A 455 -51.62 -16.63 13.99
C ALA A 455 -53.11 -16.58 14.40
N ARG A 456 -54.02 -16.75 13.43
CA ARG A 456 -55.36 -17.31 13.70
C ARG A 456 -55.70 -18.29 12.58
N TRP A 457 -55.30 -19.54 12.79
CA TRP A 457 -55.90 -20.67 12.09
C TRP A 457 -57.27 -20.96 12.73
N PRO A 458 -58.35 -21.17 11.95
CA PRO A 458 -59.64 -21.57 12.51
C PRO A 458 -59.63 -23.05 12.91
N ARG A 459 -60.24 -23.35 14.07
CA ARG A 459 -60.49 -24.71 14.54
C ARG A 459 -61.53 -25.38 13.63
N HIS A 460 -61.22 -26.60 13.21
CA HIS A 460 -62.11 -27.49 12.47
C HIS A 460 -63.46 -27.69 13.18
N VAL A 461 -64.53 -27.56 12.39
CA VAL A 461 -65.92 -27.91 12.72
C VAL A 461 -66.12 -29.42 12.52
N ARG A 462 -66.73 -30.09 13.50
CA ARG A 462 -67.21 -31.48 13.38
C ARG A 462 -68.42 -31.55 12.43
N PRO A 463 -68.60 -32.62 11.64
CA PRO A 463 -69.78 -32.79 10.81
C PRO A 463 -70.98 -33.32 11.64
N PRO A 464 -72.23 -33.10 11.21
CA PRO A 464 -73.39 -33.76 11.80
C PRO A 464 -73.60 -35.15 11.18
N ASN A 465 -74.06 -36.08 12.02
CA ASN A 465 -74.64 -37.37 11.61
C ASN A 465 -75.99 -37.15 10.91
N VAL A 466 -76.27 -37.97 9.89
CA VAL A 466 -77.54 -38.61 9.41
C VAL A 466 -77.15 -39.20 8.02
N THR A 467 -77.29 -40.47 7.64
CA THR A 467 -78.05 -41.68 8.07
C THR A 467 -77.25 -42.90 7.66
#